data_AF-A0A7Y5FY29-F1
#
_entry.id   AF-A0A7Y5FY29-F1
#
_cell.length_a   1.000
_cell.length_b   1.000
_cell.length_c   1.000
_cell.angle_alpha   90.00
_cell.angle_beta   90.00
_cell.angle_gamma   90.00
#
_symmetry.space_group_name_H-M   'P 1'
#
loop_
_entity.id
_entity.type
_entity.pdbx_description
1 polymer ?
#
loop_
_entity_poly.entity_id
_entity_poly.type
_entity_poly.pdbx_seq_one_letter_code
_entity_poly.pdbx_strand_id
1 'polypeptide(L)'
;MSTLEIPKFNTYEEEAAFWDNLDTAPYMEDDGEWFRFETPNKRAFRVAILPDLAAELAQRAQAQGVSIETLVNTLLIERVRESTLPS
;
A
#
# COMPACT_ATOMS: atom_id res chain seq x y z
N MET A 1 0.65 18.19 -26.62
CA MET A 1 -0.24 17.01 -26.49
C MET A 1 -0.85 16.74 -27.84
N SER A 2 -0.65 15.54 -28.36
CA SER A 2 -1.28 15.13 -29.61
C SER A 2 -2.74 14.77 -29.32
N THR A 3 -3.66 15.15 -30.20
CA THR A 3 -5.06 14.72 -30.11
C THR A 3 -5.18 13.34 -30.76
N LEU A 4 -5.78 12.37 -30.06
CA LEU A 4 -6.06 11.06 -30.65
C LEU A 4 -7.22 11.18 -31.65
N GLU A 5 -6.95 10.93 -32.93
CA GLU A 5 -7.98 10.90 -33.96
C GLU A 5 -8.44 9.45 -34.19
N ILE A 6 -9.70 9.17 -33.86
CA ILE A 6 -10.30 7.84 -34.04
C ILE A 6 -10.97 7.78 -35.43
N PRO A 7 -10.54 6.88 -36.33
CA PRO A 7 -11.14 6.75 -37.65
C PRO A 7 -12.55 6.12 -37.58
N LYS A 8 -13.34 6.26 -38.64
CA LYS A 8 -14.61 5.54 -38.77
C LYS A 8 -14.35 4.11 -39.24
N PHE A 9 -14.70 3.13 -38.42
CA PHE A 9 -14.57 1.72 -38.75
C PHE A 9 -15.76 1.22 -39.57
N ASN A 10 -15.50 0.36 -40.56
CA ASN A 10 -16.55 -0.27 -41.34
C ASN A 10 -16.84 -1.70 -40.86
N THR A 11 -15.91 -2.29 -40.11
CA THR A 11 -16.00 -3.65 -39.54
C THR A 11 -15.48 -3.70 -38.11
N TYR A 12 -15.90 -4.72 -37.36
CA TYR A 12 -15.48 -4.91 -35.97
C TYR A 12 -14.01 -5.34 -35.87
N GLU A 13 -13.54 -6.12 -36.83
CA GLU A 13 -12.15 -6.57 -36.92
C GLU A 13 -11.17 -5.40 -37.15
N GLU A 14 -11.56 -4.40 -37.94
CA GLU A 14 -10.77 -3.18 -38.14
C GLU A 14 -10.67 -2.35 -36.85
N GLU A 15 -11.75 -2.27 -36.08
CA GLU A 15 -11.77 -1.58 -34.78
C GLU A 15 -10.87 -2.29 -33.76
N ALA A 16 -10.97 -3.61 -33.66
CA ALA A 16 -10.12 -4.40 -32.77
C ALA A 16 -8.63 -4.24 -33.12
N ALA A 17 -8.29 -4.33 -34.41
CA ALA A 17 -6.92 -4.14 -34.88
C ALA A 17 -6.36 -2.75 -34.58
N PHE A 18 -7.19 -1.70 -34.59
CA PHE A 18 -6.78 -0.36 -34.21
C PHE A 18 -6.43 -0.28 -32.73
N TRP A 19 -7.29 -0.79 -31.84
CA TRP A 19 -7.06 -0.76 -30.41
C TRP A 19 -5.87 -1.62 -29.98
N ASP A 20 -5.65 -2.77 -30.62
CA ASP A 20 -4.51 -3.65 -30.32
C ASP A 20 -3.16 -3.04 -30.69
N ASN A 21 -3.11 -2.10 -31.64
CA ASN A 21 -1.88 -1.47 -32.12
C ASN A 21 -1.75 0.00 -31.69
N LEU A 22 -2.69 0.52 -30.91
CA LEU A 22 -2.66 1.92 -30.46
C LEU A 22 -1.64 2.09 -29.33
N ASP A 23 -0.58 2.86 -29.60
CA ASP A 23 0.30 3.36 -28.56
C ASP A 23 -0.32 4.60 -27.90
N THR A 24 -0.73 4.46 -26.65
CA THR A 24 -1.33 5.56 -25.87
C THR A 24 -0.29 6.47 -25.22
N ALA A 25 0.99 6.06 -25.16
CA ALA A 25 2.05 6.81 -24.48
C ALA A 25 2.19 8.28 -24.95
N PRO A 26 2.07 8.62 -26.24
CA PRO A 26 2.15 10.01 -26.71
C PRO A 26 0.94 10.88 -26.34
N TYR A 27 -0.15 10.26 -25.90
CA TYR A 27 -1.43 10.90 -25.58
C TYR A 27 -1.68 11.00 -24.07
N MET A 28 -0.86 10.35 -23.27
CA MET A 28 -0.95 10.36 -21.80
C MET A 28 -0.05 11.48 -21.26
N GLU A 29 -0.60 12.30 -20.36
CA GLU A 29 0.18 13.29 -19.63
C GLU A 29 1.05 12.56 -18.60
N ASP A 30 2.37 12.73 -18.71
CA ASP A 30 3.31 12.33 -17.67
C ASP A 30 3.34 13.42 -16.59
N ASP A 31 2.34 13.38 -15.71
CA ASP A 31 2.22 14.26 -14.54
C ASP A 31 3.09 13.80 -13.35
N GLY A 32 3.87 12.72 -13.52
CA GLY A 32 4.67 12.11 -12.46
C GLY A 32 3.85 11.47 -11.34
N GLU A 33 2.54 11.34 -11.48
CA GLU A 33 1.63 10.64 -10.54
C GLU A 33 1.36 9.18 -10.98
N TRP A 34 2.12 8.68 -11.96
CA TRP A 34 2.13 7.27 -12.31
C TRP A 34 2.86 6.47 -11.21
N PHE A 35 2.09 6.06 -10.21
CA PHE A 35 2.47 5.20 -9.09
C PHE A 35 3.53 5.77 -8.14
N ARG A 36 3.20 6.86 -7.43
CA ARG A 36 3.92 7.19 -6.20
C ARG A 36 3.49 6.22 -5.10
N PHE A 37 4.16 5.07 -5.00
CA PHE A 37 4.14 4.29 -3.77
C PHE A 37 4.85 5.14 -2.71
N GLU A 38 4.08 5.95 -1.98
CA GLU A 38 4.55 6.48 -0.71
C GLU A 38 4.85 5.28 0.17
N THR A 39 6.11 4.85 0.17
CA THR A 39 6.65 4.07 1.26
C THR A 39 6.95 5.13 2.31
N PRO A 40 6.06 5.37 3.30
CA PRO A 40 6.49 6.17 4.42
C PRO A 40 7.69 5.41 4.97
N ASN A 41 8.87 6.03 4.91
CA ASN A 41 10.06 5.56 5.61
C ASN A 41 9.77 5.65 7.11
N LYS A 42 8.85 4.81 7.59
CA LYS A 42 8.52 4.62 8.99
C LYS A 42 9.73 3.92 9.58
N ARG A 43 10.70 4.71 10.00
CA ARG A 43 11.85 4.19 10.75
C ARG A 43 11.31 3.42 11.94
N ALA A 44 11.43 2.10 11.91
CA ALA A 44 11.06 1.26 13.03
C ALA A 44 11.96 1.62 14.22
N PHE A 45 11.35 1.98 15.35
CA PHE A 45 12.07 2.16 16.60
C PHE A 45 12.37 0.79 17.21
N ARG A 46 13.64 0.54 17.55
CA ARG A 46 14.04 -0.70 18.23
C ARG A 46 14.08 -0.45 19.73
N VAL A 47 13.34 -1.27 20.48
CA VAL A 47 13.31 -1.26 21.94
C VAL A 47 13.82 -2.61 22.43
N ALA A 48 14.70 -2.61 23.42
CA ALA A 48 15.12 -3.84 24.06
C ALA A 48 13.97 -4.39 24.91
N ILE A 49 13.59 -5.65 24.66
CA ILE A 49 12.55 -6.37 25.40
C ILE A 49 13.24 -7.50 26.16
N LEU A 50 12.83 -7.74 27.41
CA LEU A 50 13.36 -8.85 28.21
C LEU A 50 13.06 -10.20 27.53
N PRO A 51 13.97 -11.19 27.60
CA PRO A 51 13.80 -12.47 26.90
C PRO A 51 12.48 -13.19 27.22
N ASP A 52 12.10 -13.26 28.49
CA ASP A 52 10.89 -13.94 28.92
C ASP A 52 9.62 -13.27 28.37
N LEU A 53 9.62 -11.93 28.36
CA LEU A 53 8.52 -11.14 27.80
C LEU A 53 8.46 -11.29 26.27
N ALA A 54 9.60 -11.35 25.60
CA ALA A 54 9.65 -11.59 24.16
C ALA A 54 9.08 -12.97 23.78
N ALA A 55 9.38 -14.00 24.58
CA ALA A 55 8.82 -15.34 24.39
C ALA A 55 7.29 -15.36 24.59
N GLU A 56 6.79 -14.68 25.61
CA GLU A 56 5.35 -14.55 25.85
C GLU A 56 4.63 -13.80 24.73
N LEU A 57 5.19 -12.68 24.25
CA LEU A 57 4.65 -11.93 23.12
C LEU A 57 4.62 -12.76 21.84
N ALA A 58 5.64 -13.57 21.58
CA ALA A 58 5.68 -14.48 20.44
C ALA A 58 4.57 -15.53 20.49
N GLN A 59 4.35 -16.17 21.65
CA GLN A 59 3.28 -17.14 21.83
C GLN A 59 1.90 -16.52 21.64
N ARG A 60 1.67 -15.32 22.20
CA ARG A 60 0.40 -14.60 22.05
C ARG A 60 0.14 -14.17 20.61
N ALA A 61 1.15 -13.67 19.92
CA ALA A 61 1.04 -13.27 18.52
C ALA A 61 0.70 -14.49 17.63
N GLN A 62 1.37 -15.62 17.86
CA GLN A 62 1.09 -16.87 17.16
C GLN A 62 -0.34 -17.37 17.42
N ALA A 63 -0.79 -17.37 18.68
CA ALA A 63 -2.15 -17.79 19.03
C ALA A 63 -3.23 -16.91 18.39
N GLN A 64 -2.94 -15.63 18.14
CA GLN A 64 -3.83 -14.67 17.50
C GLN A 64 -3.67 -14.62 15.97
N GLY A 65 -2.71 -15.35 15.39
CA GLY A 65 -2.44 -15.34 13.94
C GLY A 65 -1.90 -14.00 13.42
N VAL A 66 -1.27 -13.19 14.28
CA VAL A 66 -0.72 -11.88 13.94
C VAL A 66 0.79 -11.85 14.13
N SER A 67 1.47 -10.84 13.56
CA SER A 67 2.89 -10.64 13.83
C SER A 67 3.12 -10.07 15.24
N ILE A 68 4.32 -10.30 15.79
CA ILE A 68 4.73 -9.70 17.06
C ILE A 68 4.69 -8.16 16.98
N GLU A 69 5.09 -7.59 15.84
CA GLU A 69 5.00 -6.15 15.59
C GLU A 69 3.57 -5.63 15.71
N THR A 70 2.61 -6.30 15.06
CA THR A 70 1.20 -5.91 15.12
C THR A 70 0.68 -5.97 16.55
N LEU A 71 0.95 -7.07 17.26
CA LEU A 71 0.54 -7.23 18.66
C LEU A 71 1.10 -6.11 19.54
N VAL A 72 2.41 -5.85 19.46
CA VAL A 72 3.08 -4.83 20.27
C VAL A 72 2.54 -3.44 19.96
N ASN A 73 2.38 -3.09 18.68
CA ASN A 73 1.85 -1.79 18.30
C ASN A 73 0.42 -1.57 18.81
N THR A 74 -0.45 -2.57 18.70
CA THR A 74 -1.83 -2.48 19.22
C THR A 74 -1.84 -2.25 20.73
N LEU A 75 -1.08 -3.04 21.50
CA LEU A 75 -0.99 -2.88 22.96
C LEU A 75 -0.46 -1.50 23.36
N LEU A 76 0.55 -0.99 22.65
CA LEU A 76 1.09 0.35 22.91
C LEU A 76 0.07 1.45 22.60
N ILE A 77 -0.68 1.33 21.50
CA ILE A 77 -1.73 2.29 21.12
C ILE A 77 -2.83 2.32 22.18
N GLU A 78 -3.31 1.15 22.62
CA GLU A 78 -4.32 1.04 23.67
C GLU A 78 -3.85 1.71 24.95
N ARG A 79 -2.62 1.40 25.38
CA ARG A 79 -2.07 1.93 26.64
C ARG A 79 -1.86 3.45 26.59
N VAL A 80 -1.37 3.97 25.47
CA VAL A 80 -1.20 5.42 25.27
C VAL A 80 -2.53 6.15 25.30
N ARG A 81 -3.59 5.57 24.71
CA ARG A 81 -4.94 6.15 24.71
C ARG A 81 -5.57 6.17 26.12
N GLU A 82 -5.41 5.09 26.88
CA GLU A 82 -5.87 5.04 28.27
C GLU A 82 -5.16 6.07 29.15
N SER A 83 -3.86 6.28 28.94
CA SER A 83 -3.08 7.27 29.70
C SER A 83 -3.37 8.72 29.32
N THR A 84 -4.02 8.98 28.19
CA THR A 84 -4.38 10.34 27.74
C THR A 84 -5.82 10.73 28.06
N LEU A 85 -6.64 9.83 28.61
CA LEU A 85 -7.96 10.18 29.17
C LEU A 85 -7.75 10.82 30.56
N PRO A 86 -8.19 12.08 30.79
CA PRO A 86 -8.10 12.70 32.10
C PRO A 86 -9.03 12.00 33.10
N SER A 87 -8.49 11.73 34.29
CA SER A 87 -9.18 11.16 35.46
C SER A 87 -10.36 12.00 35.94
#